data_AF-A0A7X2MC26-F1
#
_entry.id   AF-A0A7X2MC26-F1
#
_cell.length_a   1.000
_cell.length_b   1.000
_cell.length_c   1.000
_cell.angle_alpha   90.00
_cell.angle_beta   90.00
_cell.angle_gamma   90.00
#
_symmetry.space_group_name_H-M   'P 1'
#
loop_
_entity.id
_entity.type
_entity.pdbx_description
1 polymer ?
#
loop_
_entity_poly.entity_id
_entity_poly.type
_entity_poly.pdbx_seq_one_letter_code
_entity_poly.pdbx_strand_id
1 'polypeptide(L)'
;MCGGDSLKAVKIISELNATEGLPNDLAIQTLFALINWDVRDGVFPEGFVNDAFEAFSLLIERLCTNLKVWEQVHPVELPLKTGKVRKSVNKTEKDLPDKMLHEGFYNCLQNCPDEIALIAAEGTFSYKKLGSYVAGIQNELCKSGFRKGDFVAISADKGMWQIAAVLAVLFSGGVYLPFDVSQPIARQNKILEKSGTKYLITNKKYQSLEWKEHIVVLAAEDINRTEQALTIVEIPLENPAYIIHTSGTTGDPKGVVISHKAAVNTIEDINSRFDINSADRMFGLANLAFDLSVYDIFGAFNAGAALVLPDPEKQKDPYYWVETIKKNEITVWNSVPAQMQMLVSVIVFIPM
;
A
#
# COMPACT_ATOMS: atom_id res chain seq x y z
N MET A 1 -31.00 2.05 -46.48
CA MET A 1 -30.15 0.88 -46.76
C MET A 1 -28.99 0.92 -45.79
N CYS A 2 -29.11 0.25 -44.64
CA CYS A 2 -28.01 0.02 -43.71
C CYS A 2 -27.94 -1.49 -43.52
N GLY A 3 -27.20 -2.17 -44.40
CA GLY A 3 -26.77 -3.55 -44.15
C GLY A 3 -25.68 -3.49 -43.10
N GLY A 4 -26.05 -3.72 -41.85
CA GLY A 4 -25.09 -4.02 -40.79
C GLY A 4 -24.83 -5.51 -40.86
N ASP A 5 -23.65 -5.89 -41.33
CA ASP A 5 -23.19 -7.26 -41.25
C ASP A 5 -23.21 -7.69 -39.78
N SER A 6 -24.00 -8.71 -39.46
CA SER A 6 -24.04 -9.31 -38.14
C SER A 6 -23.13 -10.53 -38.14
N LEU A 7 -22.14 -10.56 -37.24
CA LEU A 7 -21.38 -11.76 -36.97
C LEU A 7 -22.28 -12.76 -36.23
N LYS A 8 -22.58 -13.90 -36.88
CA LYS A 8 -23.32 -15.01 -36.29
C LYS A 8 -22.34 -15.99 -35.64
N ALA A 9 -22.26 -16.00 -34.31
CA ALA A 9 -21.66 -17.12 -33.59
C ALA A 9 -22.74 -18.20 -33.40
N VAL A 10 -22.63 -19.31 -34.14
CA VAL A 10 -23.55 -20.45 -34.03
C VAL A 10 -22.77 -21.64 -33.47
N LYS A 11 -23.24 -22.21 -32.37
CA LYS A 11 -22.75 -23.49 -31.86
C LYS A 11 -23.94 -24.41 -31.61
N ILE A 12 -23.81 -25.66 -32.02
CA ILE A 12 -24.73 -26.73 -31.63
C ILE A 12 -24.17 -27.33 -30.33
N ILE A 13 -24.95 -27.32 -29.26
CA ILE A 13 -24.61 -28.04 -28.02
C ILE A 13 -25.24 -29.44 -28.16
N SER A 14 -24.42 -30.49 -28.11
CA SER A 14 -24.86 -31.88 -28.30
C SER A 14 -25.28 -32.56 -26.99
N GLU A 15 -26.33 -33.38 -27.12
CA GLU A 15 -26.83 -34.44 -26.22
C GLU A 15 -27.40 -34.03 -24.85
N LEU A 16 -28.71 -33.70 -24.85
CA LEU A 16 -29.60 -33.91 -23.71
C LEU A 16 -30.16 -35.34 -23.79
N ASN A 17 -29.49 -36.31 -23.16
CA ASN A 17 -30.07 -37.65 -23.00
C ASN A 17 -31.14 -37.64 -21.89
N ALA A 18 -32.38 -37.35 -22.28
CA ALA A 18 -33.54 -37.61 -21.44
C ALA A 18 -33.91 -39.10 -21.54
N THR A 19 -33.22 -39.97 -20.79
CA THR A 19 -33.51 -41.42 -20.81
C THR A 19 -34.48 -41.88 -19.72
N GLU A 20 -34.96 -41.02 -18.83
CA GLU A 20 -35.95 -41.43 -17.84
C GLU A 20 -37.37 -41.02 -18.23
N GLY A 21 -38.13 -41.98 -18.78
CA GLY A 21 -39.61 -41.93 -18.77
C GLY A 21 -40.34 -42.00 -20.12
N LEU A 22 -39.66 -42.20 -21.26
CA LEU A 22 -40.34 -42.29 -22.56
C LEU A 22 -40.64 -43.75 -22.97
N PRO A 23 -41.85 -44.06 -23.49
CA PRO A 23 -42.21 -45.40 -23.98
C PRO A 23 -41.31 -45.85 -25.14
N ASN A 24 -41.05 -47.17 -25.22
CA ASN A 24 -40.09 -47.84 -26.12
C ASN A 24 -40.43 -47.80 -27.64
N ASP A 25 -41.30 -46.90 -28.09
CA ASP A 25 -41.97 -47.01 -29.39
C ASP A 25 -41.77 -45.76 -30.28
N LEU A 26 -41.07 -44.74 -29.80
CA LEU A 26 -40.82 -43.50 -30.53
C LEU A 26 -39.33 -43.38 -30.83
N ALA A 27 -39.03 -43.16 -32.12
CA ALA A 27 -37.69 -42.90 -32.64
C ALA A 27 -36.89 -41.99 -31.69
N ILE A 28 -35.62 -42.32 -31.47
CA ILE A 28 -34.66 -41.47 -30.76
C ILE A 28 -34.66 -40.10 -31.46
N GLN A 29 -35.50 -39.18 -31.00
CA GLN A 29 -35.49 -37.79 -31.44
C GLN A 29 -34.42 -37.11 -30.63
N THR A 30 -33.24 -36.92 -31.23
CA THR A 30 -32.21 -36.06 -30.67
C THR A 30 -32.78 -34.64 -30.62
N LEU A 31 -33.25 -34.22 -29.44
CA LEU A 31 -33.62 -32.84 -29.16
C LEU A 31 -32.34 -32.00 -29.07
N PHE A 32 -32.18 -31.03 -29.96
CA PHE A 32 -31.08 -30.07 -29.93
C PHE A 32 -31.61 -28.68 -29.58
N ALA A 33 -30.86 -27.95 -28.75
CA ALA A 33 -31.10 -26.54 -28.51
C ALA A 33 -30.19 -25.72 -29.44
N LEU A 34 -30.80 -24.88 -30.29
CA LEU A 34 -30.06 -23.89 -31.08
C LEU A 34 -30.06 -22.56 -30.35
N ILE A 35 -28.87 -22.02 -30.11
CA ILE A 35 -28.68 -20.75 -29.42
C ILE A 35 -27.96 -19.80 -30.37
N ASN A 36 -28.59 -18.65 -30.65
CA ASN A 36 -28.02 -17.57 -31.45
C ASN A 36 -27.87 -16.32 -30.59
N TRP A 37 -26.71 -15.67 -30.66
CA TRP A 37 -26.48 -14.38 -30.04
C TRP A 37 -26.34 -13.32 -31.12
N ASP A 38 -27.26 -12.35 -31.13
CA ASP A 38 -27.14 -11.18 -31.99
C ASP A 38 -26.33 -10.12 -31.24
N VAL A 39 -25.13 -9.84 -31.75
CA VAL A 39 -24.17 -8.94 -31.11
C VAL A 39 -23.88 -7.76 -32.03
N ARG A 40 -23.75 -6.57 -31.44
CA ARG A 40 -23.41 -5.36 -32.17
C ARG A 40 -21.89 -5.29 -32.41
N ASP A 41 -21.51 -5.13 -33.67
CA ASP A 41 -20.12 -4.96 -34.08
C ASP A 41 -19.47 -3.73 -33.46
N GLY A 42 -18.18 -3.87 -33.10
CA GLY A 42 -17.36 -2.82 -32.51
C GLY A 42 -17.63 -2.53 -31.01
N VAL A 43 -18.58 -3.24 -30.39
CA VAL A 43 -18.87 -3.07 -28.94
C VAL A 43 -17.93 -3.90 -28.07
N PHE A 44 -17.53 -5.08 -28.55
CA PHE A 44 -16.75 -6.04 -27.77
C PHE A 44 -15.33 -6.20 -28.32
N PRO A 45 -14.32 -6.40 -27.45
CA PRO A 45 -12.99 -6.79 -27.89
C PRO A 45 -13.01 -8.09 -28.69
N GLU A 46 -12.00 -8.26 -29.55
CA GLU A 46 -11.83 -9.49 -30.33
C GLU A 46 -11.79 -10.73 -29.44
N GLY A 47 -12.55 -11.77 -29.82
CA GLY A 47 -12.64 -13.03 -29.08
C GLY A 47 -13.56 -13.03 -27.86
N PHE A 48 -13.98 -11.87 -27.34
CA PHE A 48 -14.84 -11.81 -26.14
C PHE A 48 -16.17 -12.54 -26.33
N VAL A 49 -16.85 -12.33 -27.46
CA VAL A 49 -18.15 -12.94 -27.74
C VAL A 49 -18.03 -14.46 -27.78
N ASN A 50 -16.95 -14.98 -28.37
CA ASN A 50 -16.70 -16.42 -28.46
C ASN A 50 -16.44 -17.01 -27.07
N ASP A 51 -15.60 -16.37 -26.26
CA ASP A 51 -15.30 -16.79 -24.89
C ASP A 51 -16.56 -16.77 -24.01
N ALA A 52 -17.38 -15.72 -24.10
CA ALA A 52 -18.64 -15.60 -23.37
C ALA A 52 -19.67 -16.67 -23.80
N PHE A 53 -19.75 -16.92 -25.11
CA PHE A 53 -20.63 -17.95 -25.66
C PHE A 53 -20.16 -19.37 -25.25
N GLU A 54 -18.85 -19.61 -25.19
CA GLU A 54 -18.28 -20.86 -24.68
C GLU A 54 -18.64 -21.08 -23.21
N ALA A 55 -18.44 -20.08 -22.35
CA ALA A 55 -18.79 -20.15 -20.93
C ALA A 55 -20.30 -20.39 -20.72
N PHE A 56 -21.14 -19.72 -21.53
CA PHE A 56 -22.58 -19.95 -21.52
C PHE A 56 -22.94 -21.38 -21.91
N SER A 57 -22.34 -21.90 -22.98
CA SER A 57 -22.57 -23.27 -23.44
C SER A 57 -22.19 -24.31 -22.37
N LEU A 58 -21.03 -24.14 -21.75
CA LEU A 58 -20.55 -25.01 -20.67
C LEU A 58 -21.44 -24.95 -19.43
N LEU A 59 -21.98 -23.77 -19.11
CA LEU A 59 -22.95 -23.65 -18.01
C LEU A 59 -24.21 -24.46 -18.30
N ILE A 60 -24.79 -24.35 -19.50
CA ILE A 60 -25.99 -25.10 -19.88
C ILE A 60 -25.71 -26.61 -19.77
N GLU A 61 -24.61 -27.09 -20.34
CA GLU A 61 -24.22 -28.51 -20.25
C GLU A 61 -24.11 -28.99 -18.80
N ARG A 62 -23.49 -28.19 -17.91
CA ARG A 62 -23.34 -28.51 -16.49
C ARG A 62 -24.67 -28.49 -15.73
N LEU A 63 -25.57 -27.56 -16.04
CA LEU A 63 -26.91 -27.51 -15.47
C LEU A 63 -27.77 -28.71 -15.89
N CYS A 64 -27.55 -29.24 -17.09
CA CYS A 64 -28.24 -30.42 -17.60
C CYS A 64 -27.71 -31.73 -17.01
N THR A 65 -26.41 -31.79 -16.67
CA THR A 65 -25.74 -33.04 -16.23
C THR A 65 -25.57 -33.14 -14.71
N ASN A 66 -25.71 -32.03 -13.96
CA ASN A 66 -25.52 -32.02 -12.52
C ASN A 66 -26.48 -31.04 -11.82
N LEU A 67 -27.53 -31.57 -11.18
CA LEU A 67 -28.54 -30.79 -10.47
C LEU A 67 -27.97 -29.90 -9.36
N LYS A 68 -26.83 -30.26 -8.75
CA LYS A 68 -26.18 -29.44 -7.71
C LYS A 68 -25.65 -28.11 -8.25
N VAL A 69 -25.46 -27.98 -9.57
CA VAL A 69 -25.01 -26.73 -10.19
C VAL A 69 -26.08 -25.63 -10.04
N TRP A 70 -27.37 -26.00 -10.00
CA TRP A 70 -28.47 -25.06 -9.76
C TRP A 70 -28.45 -24.43 -8.36
N GLU A 71 -27.78 -25.08 -7.41
CA GLU A 71 -27.65 -24.60 -6.02
C GLU A 71 -26.42 -23.70 -5.82
N GLN A 72 -25.55 -23.58 -6.84
CA GLN A 72 -24.33 -22.77 -6.72
C GLN A 72 -24.63 -21.27 -6.87
N VAL A 73 -24.02 -20.46 -5.99
CA VAL A 73 -24.13 -18.99 -6.04
C VAL A 73 -23.48 -18.41 -7.31
N HIS A 74 -22.41 -19.03 -7.80
CA HIS A 74 -21.68 -18.62 -9.00
C HIS A 74 -21.35 -19.84 -9.87
N PRO A 75 -22.31 -20.36 -10.65
CA PRO A 75 -22.12 -21.58 -11.41
C PRO A 75 -21.30 -21.38 -12.70
N VAL A 76 -21.09 -20.14 -13.15
CA VAL A 76 -20.33 -19.84 -14.37
C VAL A 76 -18.84 -20.05 -14.13
N GLU A 77 -18.22 -20.92 -14.93
CA GLU A 77 -16.77 -21.05 -14.97
C GLU A 77 -16.15 -20.04 -15.95
N LEU A 78 -14.93 -19.61 -15.65
CA LEU A 78 -14.18 -18.77 -16.59
C LEU A 78 -13.84 -19.58 -17.85
N PRO A 79 -13.91 -18.97 -19.05
CA PRO A 79 -13.39 -19.57 -20.27
C PRO A 79 -11.96 -20.08 -20.05
N LEU A 80 -11.61 -21.22 -20.66
CA LEU A 80 -10.32 -21.89 -20.41
C LEU A 80 -9.12 -20.94 -20.58
N LYS A 81 -9.17 -20.08 -21.60
CA LYS A 81 -8.14 -19.07 -21.88
C LYS A 81 -8.01 -18.07 -20.71
N THR A 82 -9.13 -17.46 -20.30
CA THR A 82 -9.19 -16.51 -19.18
C THR A 82 -8.80 -17.16 -17.85
N GLY A 83 -9.24 -18.40 -17.61
CA GLY A 83 -8.86 -19.18 -16.44
C GLY A 83 -7.37 -19.46 -16.37
N LYS A 84 -6.73 -19.81 -17.50
CA LYS A 84 -5.27 -19.98 -17.60
C LYS A 84 -4.52 -18.68 -17.32
N VAL A 85 -4.94 -17.57 -17.94
CA VAL A 85 -4.33 -16.25 -17.70
C VAL A 85 -4.45 -15.87 -16.22
N ARG A 86 -5.64 -15.97 -15.63
CA ARG A 86 -5.88 -15.65 -14.20
C ARG A 86 -5.01 -16.50 -13.26
N LYS A 87 -4.90 -17.81 -13.52
CA LYS A 87 -4.01 -18.70 -12.74
C LYS A 87 -2.55 -18.29 -12.90
N SER A 88 -2.13 -17.95 -14.11
CA SER A 88 -0.74 -17.56 -14.39
C SER A 88 -0.36 -16.25 -13.70
N VAL A 89 -1.21 -15.22 -13.74
CA VAL A 89 -0.91 -13.91 -13.13
C VAL A 89 -0.99 -13.92 -11.61
N ASN A 90 -1.79 -14.84 -11.04
CA ASN A 90 -1.91 -15.01 -9.59
C ASN A 90 -0.87 -15.99 -9.00
N LYS A 91 -0.02 -16.60 -9.83
CA LYS A 91 1.05 -17.48 -9.37
C LYS A 91 2.22 -16.66 -8.84
N THR A 92 2.01 -16.01 -7.70
CA THR A 92 2.94 -15.08 -7.05
C THR A 92 3.50 -15.65 -5.75
N GLU A 93 3.34 -16.95 -5.50
CA GLU A 93 3.83 -17.58 -4.27
C GLU A 93 5.36 -17.48 -4.19
N LYS A 94 5.85 -16.91 -3.09
CA LYS A 94 7.25 -16.79 -2.70
C LYS A 94 7.33 -16.91 -1.18
N ASP A 95 8.53 -17.17 -0.66
CA ASP A 95 8.77 -17.12 0.78
C ASP A 95 8.51 -15.70 1.28
N LEU A 96 7.80 -15.60 2.42
CA LEU A 96 7.50 -14.32 3.03
C LEU A 96 8.72 -13.83 3.84
N PRO A 97 8.97 -12.52 3.88
CA PRO A 97 10.02 -11.97 4.72
C PRO A 97 9.78 -12.28 6.20
N ASP A 98 10.85 -12.70 6.87
CA ASP A 98 10.90 -12.97 8.30
C ASP A 98 11.62 -11.85 9.04
N LYS A 99 11.11 -10.61 8.88
CA LYS A 99 11.72 -9.41 9.45
C LYS A 99 10.70 -8.32 9.75
N MET A 100 10.99 -7.49 10.74
CA MET A 100 10.23 -6.29 11.10
C MET A 100 10.52 -5.12 10.15
N LEU A 101 9.49 -4.31 9.92
CA LEU A 101 9.52 -3.12 9.07
C LEU A 101 10.75 -2.19 9.22
N HIS A 102 11.27 -2.03 10.44
CA HIS A 102 12.40 -1.13 10.72
C HIS A 102 13.78 -1.83 10.72
N GLU A 103 13.85 -3.14 10.49
CA GLU A 103 15.10 -3.90 10.51
C GLU A 103 16.04 -3.53 9.36
N GLY A 104 15.52 -3.08 8.22
CA GLY A 104 16.35 -2.52 7.14
C GLY A 104 17.22 -1.35 7.62
N PHE A 105 16.61 -0.41 8.37
CA PHE A 105 17.32 0.69 8.99
C PHE A 105 18.34 0.20 10.02
N TYR A 106 17.95 -0.75 10.87
CA TYR A 106 18.85 -1.32 11.88
C TYR A 106 20.06 -2.01 11.27
N ASN A 107 19.87 -2.79 10.21
CA ASN A 107 20.95 -3.46 9.48
C ASN A 107 21.94 -2.45 8.91
N CYS A 108 21.47 -1.33 8.37
CA CYS A 108 22.34 -0.27 7.88
C CYS A 108 23.06 0.45 9.03
N LEU A 109 22.38 0.69 10.15
CA LEU A 109 23.01 1.23 11.36
C LEU A 109 24.18 0.36 11.86
N GLN A 110 24.08 -0.97 11.75
CA GLN A 110 25.16 -1.87 12.17
C GLN A 110 26.28 -1.99 11.13
N ASN A 111 25.95 -2.04 9.84
CA ASN A 111 26.89 -2.43 8.79
C ASN A 111 27.46 -1.25 7.98
N CYS A 112 26.71 -0.15 7.85
CA CYS A 112 27.09 1.07 7.13
C CYS A 112 26.68 2.35 7.89
N PRO A 113 27.11 2.51 9.17
CA PRO A 113 26.66 3.59 10.05
C PRO A 113 26.90 5.01 9.52
N ASP A 114 27.95 5.19 8.73
CA ASP A 114 28.39 6.50 8.24
C ASP A 114 27.76 6.88 6.88
N GLU A 115 27.06 5.95 6.22
CA GLU A 115 26.32 6.22 4.99
C GLU A 115 25.11 7.13 5.26
N ILE A 116 24.72 7.90 4.24
CA ILE A 116 23.62 8.87 4.35
C ILE A 116 22.29 8.12 4.40
N ALA A 117 21.54 8.29 5.50
CA ALA A 117 20.20 7.76 5.63
C ALA A 117 19.13 8.79 5.22
N LEU A 118 19.32 10.05 5.60
CA LEU A 118 18.30 11.08 5.44
C LEU A 118 18.89 12.43 5.03
N ILE A 119 18.25 13.06 4.05
CA ILE A 119 18.45 14.47 3.70
C ILE A 119 17.12 15.19 3.88
N ALA A 120 17.09 16.19 4.76
CA ALA A 120 15.90 16.97 5.07
C ALA A 120 16.26 18.46 5.24
N ALA A 121 15.26 19.31 5.53
CA ALA A 121 15.48 20.74 5.76
C ALA A 121 16.43 21.01 6.94
N GLU A 122 16.41 20.14 7.96
CA GLU A 122 17.27 20.20 9.13
C GLU A 122 18.73 19.78 8.85
N GLY A 123 18.98 19.21 7.67
CA GLY A 123 20.32 18.84 7.19
C GLY A 123 20.44 17.40 6.71
N THR A 124 21.68 16.92 6.66
CA THR A 124 22.03 15.55 6.26
C THR A 124 22.39 14.71 7.48
N PHE A 125 21.86 13.48 7.50
CA PHE A 125 22.01 12.55 8.60
C PHE A 125 22.48 11.20 8.07
N SER A 126 23.60 10.71 8.60
CA SER A 126 23.99 9.31 8.43
C SER A 126 23.06 8.39 9.20
N TYR A 127 23.09 7.08 8.90
CA TYR A 127 22.37 6.07 9.68
C TYR A 127 22.66 6.18 11.17
N LYS A 128 23.94 6.34 11.56
CA LYS A 128 24.38 6.54 12.95
C LYS A 128 23.82 7.83 13.56
N LYS A 129 23.91 8.95 12.83
CA LYS A 129 23.44 10.23 13.35
C LYS A 129 21.93 10.20 13.54
N LEU A 130 21.16 9.74 12.56
CA LEU A 130 19.71 9.58 12.69
C LEU A 130 19.36 8.59 13.82
N GLY A 131 20.06 7.46 13.89
CA GLY A 131 19.89 6.46 14.95
C GLY A 131 20.04 7.02 16.36
N SER A 132 20.96 7.98 16.59
CA SER A 132 21.10 8.64 17.90
C SER A 132 19.88 9.46 18.31
N TYR A 133 19.18 10.09 17.36
CA TYR A 133 17.92 10.80 17.63
C TYR A 133 16.78 9.81 17.86
N VAL A 134 16.72 8.74 17.06
CA VAL A 134 15.74 7.64 17.23
C VAL A 134 15.87 7.03 18.63
N ALA A 135 17.10 6.76 19.09
CA ALA A 135 17.36 6.20 20.42
C ALA A 135 16.95 7.18 21.54
N GLY A 136 17.15 8.49 21.34
CA GLY A 136 16.71 9.52 22.28
C GLY A 136 15.19 9.50 22.46
N ILE A 137 14.46 9.47 21.34
CA ILE A 137 12.99 9.42 21.34
C ILE A 137 12.48 8.09 21.90
N GLN A 138 13.09 6.95 21.54
CA GLN A 138 12.76 5.63 22.09
C GLN A 138 12.87 5.65 23.63
N ASN A 139 13.97 6.19 24.15
CA ASN A 139 14.18 6.28 25.60
C ASN A 139 13.15 7.15 26.29
N GLU A 140 12.81 8.30 25.72
CA GLU A 140 11.83 9.20 26.33
C GLU A 140 10.41 8.61 26.29
N LEU A 141 10.07 7.93 25.20
CA LEU A 141 8.82 7.19 25.09
C LEU A 141 8.73 6.09 26.16
N CYS A 142 9.80 5.31 26.38
CA CYS A 142 9.85 4.32 27.45
C CYS A 142 9.68 4.94 28.85
N LYS A 143 10.27 6.12 29.11
CA LYS A 143 10.09 6.84 30.39
C LYS A 143 8.69 7.37 30.59
N SER A 144 7.94 7.66 29.53
CA SER A 144 6.54 8.09 29.63
C SER A 144 5.57 6.97 30.03
N GLY A 145 6.07 5.76 30.31
CA GLY A 145 5.27 4.60 30.69
C GLY A 145 4.65 3.86 29.51
N PHE A 146 5.09 4.16 28.29
CA PHE A 146 4.74 3.41 27.09
C PHE A 146 5.08 1.93 27.23
N ARG A 147 4.25 1.07 26.65
CA ARG A 147 4.46 -0.38 26.60
C ARG A 147 4.42 -0.89 25.17
N LYS A 148 5.15 -1.97 24.92
CA LYS A 148 5.09 -2.73 23.66
C LYS A 148 3.62 -2.99 23.27
N GLY A 149 3.30 -2.70 22.01
CA GLY A 149 1.95 -2.82 21.45
C GLY A 149 1.07 -1.58 21.62
N ASP A 150 1.48 -0.59 22.42
CA ASP A 150 0.75 0.68 22.51
C ASP A 150 0.81 1.43 21.18
N PHE A 151 -0.24 2.21 20.93
CA PHE A 151 -0.32 3.10 19.77
C PHE A 151 0.30 4.44 20.11
N VAL A 152 1.05 4.99 19.17
CA VAL A 152 1.67 6.31 19.30
C VAL A 152 1.28 7.15 18.09
N ALA A 153 0.58 8.23 18.37
CA ALA A 153 0.24 9.19 17.34
C ALA A 153 1.47 9.99 16.90
N ILE A 154 1.56 10.29 15.62
CA ILE A 154 2.60 11.15 15.06
C ILE A 154 1.93 12.27 14.26
N SER A 155 2.15 13.50 14.70
CA SER A 155 1.70 14.72 14.03
C SER A 155 2.87 15.68 13.96
N ALA A 156 3.69 15.53 12.92
CA ALA A 156 4.91 16.29 12.75
C ALA A 156 5.04 16.75 11.29
N ASP A 157 5.68 17.90 11.10
CA ASP A 157 6.06 18.39 9.78
C ASP A 157 6.95 17.38 9.07
N LYS A 158 6.90 17.39 7.74
CA LYS A 158 7.81 16.58 6.93
C LYS A 158 9.25 17.04 7.18
N GLY A 159 10.08 16.15 7.73
CA GLY A 159 11.42 16.48 8.18
C GLY A 159 12.02 15.38 9.04
N MET A 160 13.16 15.67 9.65
CA MET A 160 13.95 14.67 10.38
C MET A 160 13.23 14.11 11.61
N TRP A 161 12.47 14.96 12.31
CA TRP A 161 11.75 14.57 13.52
C TRP A 161 10.58 13.62 13.24
N GLN A 162 9.91 13.78 12.10
CA GLN A 162 8.86 12.88 11.65
C GLN A 162 9.40 11.46 11.43
N ILE A 163 10.55 11.34 10.74
CA ILE A 163 11.20 10.06 10.50
C ILE A 163 11.74 9.45 11.78
N ALA A 164 12.39 10.26 12.63
CA ALA A 164 12.92 9.80 13.91
C ALA A 164 11.80 9.29 14.83
N ALA A 165 10.63 9.95 14.85
CA ALA A 165 9.46 9.51 15.61
C ALA A 165 8.91 8.17 15.10
N VAL A 166 8.75 8.00 13.77
CA VAL A 166 8.27 6.75 13.16
C VAL A 166 9.17 5.58 13.55
N LEU A 167 10.49 5.75 13.36
CA LEU A 167 11.45 4.72 13.73
C LEU A 167 11.40 4.46 15.25
N ALA A 168 11.41 5.48 16.09
CA ALA A 168 11.44 5.31 17.54
C ALA A 168 10.24 4.52 18.07
N VAL A 169 9.04 4.75 17.51
CA VAL A 169 7.84 3.97 17.85
C VAL A 169 8.03 2.51 17.47
N LEU A 170 8.51 2.22 16.26
CA LEU A 170 8.72 0.86 15.79
C LEU A 170 9.83 0.13 16.57
N PHE A 171 10.95 0.79 16.86
CA PHE A 171 12.04 0.26 17.67
C PHE A 171 11.58 -0.03 19.11
N SER A 172 10.58 0.71 19.62
CA SER A 172 9.97 0.46 20.93
C SER A 172 8.95 -0.70 20.92
N GLY A 173 8.70 -1.31 19.76
CA GLY A 173 7.67 -2.35 19.58
C GLY A 173 6.24 -1.80 19.61
N GLY A 174 6.08 -0.52 19.28
CA GLY A 174 4.79 0.17 19.19
C GLY A 174 4.23 0.24 17.79
N VAL A 175 3.02 0.78 17.69
CA VAL A 175 2.30 0.96 16.42
C VAL A 175 2.18 2.45 16.14
N TYR A 176 2.76 2.94 15.04
CA TYR A 176 2.65 4.36 14.73
C TYR A 176 1.34 4.68 14.01
N LEU A 177 0.72 5.78 14.41
CA LEU A 177 -0.56 6.26 13.90
C LEU A 177 -0.39 7.70 13.41
N PRO A 178 -0.15 7.92 12.12
CA PRO A 178 0.09 9.25 11.62
C PRO A 178 -1.20 10.01 11.33
N PHE A 179 -1.19 11.31 11.57
CA PHE A 179 -2.14 12.25 11.00
C PHE A 179 -1.45 13.56 10.62
N ASP A 180 -2.05 14.24 9.64
CA ASP A 180 -1.48 15.45 9.04
C ASP A 180 -1.68 16.66 9.98
N VAL A 181 -0.60 17.41 10.22
CA VAL A 181 -0.57 18.62 11.06
C VAL A 181 -1.56 19.70 10.60
N SER A 182 -1.91 19.72 9.31
CA SER A 182 -2.89 20.65 8.72
C SER A 182 -4.34 20.29 9.04
N GLN A 183 -4.61 19.10 9.57
CA GLN A 183 -5.96 18.72 9.98
C GLN A 183 -6.39 19.55 11.20
N PRO A 184 -7.68 19.94 11.31
CA PRO A 184 -8.17 20.63 12.49
C PRO A 184 -7.90 19.84 13.78
N ILE A 185 -7.50 20.52 14.87
CA ILE A 185 -7.19 19.89 16.17
C ILE A 185 -8.34 19.01 16.69
N ALA A 186 -9.60 19.44 16.48
CA ALA A 186 -10.79 18.66 16.84
C ALA A 186 -10.85 17.30 16.14
N ARG A 187 -10.42 17.23 14.87
CA ARG A 187 -10.34 15.99 14.10
C ARG A 187 -9.22 15.09 14.61
N GLN A 188 -8.05 15.65 14.90
CA GLN A 188 -6.91 14.93 15.46
C GLN A 188 -7.27 14.32 16.83
N ASN A 189 -7.87 15.11 17.73
CA ASN A 189 -8.36 14.63 19.02
C ASN A 189 -9.42 13.52 18.90
N LYS A 190 -10.34 13.61 17.92
CA LYS A 190 -11.33 12.53 17.67
C LYS A 190 -10.66 11.21 17.25
N ILE A 191 -9.57 11.28 16.49
CA ILE A 191 -8.76 10.11 16.11
C ILE A 191 -8.07 9.51 17.34
N LEU A 192 -7.46 10.36 18.18
CA LEU A 192 -6.81 9.94 19.42
C LEU A 192 -7.78 9.21 20.36
N GLU A 193 -8.96 9.80 20.61
CA GLU A 193 -10.00 9.20 21.44
C GLU A 193 -10.49 7.86 20.89
N LYS A 194 -10.78 7.79 19.57
CA LYS A 194 -11.31 6.57 18.94
C LYS A 194 -10.29 5.43 18.91
N SER A 195 -9.01 5.77 18.75
CA SER A 195 -7.93 4.77 18.74
C SER A 195 -7.50 4.34 20.15
N GLY A 196 -7.92 5.06 21.20
CA GLY A 196 -7.44 4.83 22.56
C GLY A 196 -5.96 5.18 22.74
N THR A 197 -5.40 5.98 21.83
CA THR A 197 -3.99 6.39 21.85
C THR A 197 -3.72 7.31 23.03
N LYS A 198 -2.64 7.08 23.76
CA LYS A 198 -2.22 7.88 24.92
C LYS A 198 -0.99 8.73 24.67
N TYR A 199 -0.24 8.45 23.62
CA TYR A 199 1.05 9.06 23.33
C TYR A 199 0.97 9.80 21.99
N LEU A 200 1.48 11.03 21.96
CA LEU A 200 1.60 11.84 20.75
C LEU A 200 3.03 12.37 20.64
N ILE A 201 3.69 12.12 19.52
CA ILE A 201 4.96 12.74 19.17
C ILE A 201 4.70 13.84 18.12
N THR A 202 5.21 15.04 18.37
CA THR A 202 4.97 16.22 17.53
C THR A 202 6.17 17.19 17.51
N ASN A 203 6.15 18.19 16.63
CA ASN A 203 7.07 19.33 16.73
C ASN A 203 6.70 20.22 17.93
N LYS A 204 7.68 20.86 18.55
CA LYS A 204 7.55 21.77 19.70
C LYS A 204 6.50 22.85 19.48
N LYS A 205 6.43 23.42 18.28
CA LYS A 205 5.42 24.46 17.95
C LYS A 205 3.97 23.98 18.05
N TYR A 206 3.72 22.67 18.02
CA TYR A 206 2.40 22.06 18.15
C TYR A 206 2.14 21.46 19.53
N GLN A 207 3.14 21.45 20.42
CA GLN A 207 3.04 20.85 21.75
C GLN A 207 1.94 21.49 22.60
N SER A 208 1.73 22.80 22.45
CA SER A 208 0.77 23.60 23.21
C SER A 208 -0.60 23.76 22.56
N LEU A 209 -0.92 22.98 21.52
CA LEU A 209 -2.28 22.95 20.97
C LEU A 209 -3.24 22.32 22.00
N GLU A 210 -4.55 22.49 21.77
CA GLU A 210 -5.62 22.01 22.64
C GLU A 210 -5.80 20.48 22.55
N TRP A 211 -4.76 19.72 22.91
CA TRP A 211 -4.80 18.27 23.05
C TRP A 211 -5.65 17.86 24.25
N LYS A 212 -6.19 16.65 24.22
CA LYS A 212 -6.94 16.10 25.36
C LYS A 212 -6.01 15.85 26.54
N GLU A 213 -6.49 16.10 27.77
CA GLU A 213 -5.69 16.04 29.00
C GLU A 213 -5.00 14.70 29.26
N HIS A 214 -5.55 13.59 28.76
CA HIS A 214 -5.00 12.25 28.93
C HIS A 214 -3.87 11.91 27.94
N ILE A 215 -3.57 12.80 27.00
CA ILE A 215 -2.53 12.59 25.98
C ILE A 215 -1.19 13.07 26.52
N VAL A 216 -0.22 12.16 26.56
CA VAL A 216 1.17 12.49 26.81
C VAL A 216 1.80 12.99 25.52
N VAL A 217 2.07 14.29 25.47
CA VAL A 217 2.64 14.96 24.29
C VAL A 217 4.15 15.08 24.44
N LEU A 218 4.88 14.45 23.52
CA LEU A 218 6.34 14.50 23.41
C LEU A 218 6.73 15.41 22.24
N ALA A 219 7.37 16.54 22.56
CA ALA A 219 7.96 17.40 21.54
C ALA A 219 9.31 16.81 21.11
N ALA A 220 9.40 16.31 19.88
CA ALA A 220 10.58 15.59 19.38
C ALA A 220 11.87 16.45 19.47
N GLU A 221 11.75 17.75 19.20
CA GLU A 221 12.86 18.71 19.22
C GLU A 221 13.44 18.97 20.62
N ASP A 222 12.66 18.71 21.68
CA ASP A 222 13.13 18.87 23.06
C ASP A 222 13.82 17.61 23.60
N ILE A 223 13.77 16.51 22.85
CA ILE A 223 14.38 15.24 23.23
C ILE A 223 15.83 15.21 22.74
N ASN A 224 16.76 15.14 23.70
CA ASN A 224 18.16 14.99 23.39
C ASN A 224 18.45 13.65 22.73
N ARG A 225 19.25 13.68 21.66
CA ARG A 225 19.86 12.45 21.13
C ARG A 225 20.73 11.78 22.18
N THR A 226 20.95 10.47 22.00
CA THR A 226 21.79 9.66 22.89
C THR A 226 22.73 8.81 22.07
N GLU A 227 23.91 8.53 22.63
CA GLU A 227 24.87 7.57 22.07
C GLU A 227 24.62 6.15 22.59
N GLN A 228 23.57 5.96 23.42
CA GLN A 228 23.14 4.62 23.81
C GLN A 228 22.73 3.82 22.58
N ALA A 229 23.08 2.52 22.58
CA ALA A 229 22.76 1.64 21.48
C ALA A 229 21.24 1.58 21.26
N LEU A 230 20.82 1.83 20.02
CA LEU A 230 19.45 1.63 19.60
C LEU A 230 19.17 0.13 19.56
N THR A 231 18.15 -0.32 20.29
CA THR A 231 17.79 -1.75 20.36
C THR A 231 16.40 -2.00 19.83
N ILE A 232 16.24 -3.10 19.09
CA ILE A 232 14.95 -3.57 18.62
C ILE A 232 14.22 -4.27 19.77
N VAL A 233 12.98 -3.86 20.02
CA VAL A 233 12.05 -4.61 20.87
C VAL A 233 11.34 -5.65 19.99
N GLU A 234 11.77 -6.91 20.11
CA GLU A 234 11.23 -8.04 19.34
C GLU A 234 9.73 -8.26 19.58
N ILE A 235 8.94 -8.28 18.50
CA ILE A 235 7.49 -8.54 18.51
C ILE A 235 7.12 -9.53 17.38
N PRO A 236 6.05 -10.34 17.52
CA PRO A 236 5.59 -11.19 16.41
C PRO A 236 5.34 -10.36 15.15
N LEU A 237 5.73 -10.86 13.97
CA LEU A 237 5.65 -10.10 12.71
C LEU A 237 4.21 -9.83 12.26
N GLU A 238 3.27 -10.64 12.75
CA GLU A 238 1.83 -10.47 12.57
C GLU A 238 1.27 -9.30 13.39
N ASN A 239 2.02 -8.77 14.36
CA ASN A 239 1.61 -7.59 15.10
C ASN A 239 1.55 -6.36 14.19
N PRO A 240 0.67 -5.39 14.49
CA PRO A 240 0.58 -4.14 13.76
C PRO A 240 1.90 -3.35 13.78
N ALA A 241 2.29 -2.81 12.64
CA ALA A 241 3.36 -1.81 12.51
C ALA A 241 2.79 -0.39 12.49
N TYR A 242 1.66 -0.20 11.81
CA TYR A 242 1.02 1.11 11.69
C TYR A 242 -0.50 1.06 11.51
N ILE A 243 -1.13 2.21 11.76
CA ILE A 243 -2.55 2.45 11.53
C ILE A 243 -2.73 3.73 10.72
N ILE A 244 -3.17 3.61 9.48
CA ILE A 244 -3.46 4.76 8.62
C ILE A 244 -4.98 4.94 8.48
N HIS A 245 -5.45 6.16 8.71
CA HIS A 245 -6.87 6.50 8.65
C HIS A 245 -7.29 6.89 7.23
N THR A 246 -8.32 6.24 6.72
CA THR A 246 -8.94 6.60 5.43
C THR A 246 -10.23 7.39 5.65
N SER A 247 -10.64 8.16 4.63
CA SER A 247 -11.93 8.84 4.61
C SER A 247 -13.05 7.79 4.59
N GLY A 248 -13.65 7.53 5.75
CA GLY A 248 -14.81 6.65 5.84
C GLY A 248 -16.02 7.26 5.13
N THR A 249 -16.79 6.44 4.43
CA THR A 249 -18.05 6.84 3.77
C THR A 249 -19.09 7.43 4.72
N THR A 250 -18.96 7.16 6.03
CA THR A 250 -19.84 7.67 7.09
C THR A 250 -19.36 8.99 7.70
N GLY A 251 -18.27 9.58 7.20
CA GLY A 251 -17.63 10.78 7.77
C GLY A 251 -16.71 10.50 8.97
N ASP A 252 -16.78 9.30 9.56
CA ASP A 252 -15.89 8.88 10.63
C ASP A 252 -14.61 8.22 10.07
N PRO A 253 -13.42 8.64 10.50
CA PRO A 253 -12.16 8.00 10.09
C PRO A 253 -12.16 6.52 10.47
N LYS A 254 -11.74 5.65 9.53
CA LYS A 254 -11.51 4.23 9.77
C LYS A 254 -10.01 3.95 9.70
N GLY A 255 -9.44 3.45 10.80
CA GLY A 255 -8.04 3.05 10.85
C GLY A 255 -7.86 1.70 10.17
N VAL A 256 -6.99 1.65 9.16
CA VAL A 256 -6.54 0.41 8.54
C VAL A 256 -5.28 -0.03 9.26
N VAL A 257 -5.33 -1.21 9.87
CA VAL A 257 -4.24 -1.79 10.65
C VAL A 257 -3.40 -2.68 9.74
N ILE A 258 -2.10 -2.43 9.65
CA ILE A 258 -1.19 -3.21 8.80
C ILE A 258 -0.07 -3.79 9.67
N SER A 259 0.22 -5.08 9.51
CA SER A 259 1.28 -5.77 10.23
C SER A 259 2.67 -5.52 9.63
N HIS A 260 3.72 -5.78 10.42
CA HIS A 260 5.10 -5.74 9.92
C HIS A 260 5.27 -6.64 8.70
N LYS A 261 4.83 -7.90 8.80
CA LYS A 261 4.94 -8.91 7.73
C LYS A 261 4.29 -8.46 6.42
N ALA A 262 3.09 -7.90 6.49
CA ALA A 262 2.36 -7.45 5.31
C ALA A 262 3.06 -6.26 4.62
N ALA A 263 3.55 -5.30 5.42
CA ALA A 263 4.27 -4.14 4.92
C ALA A 263 5.59 -4.55 4.25
N VAL A 264 6.40 -5.37 4.93
CA VAL A 264 7.72 -5.78 4.43
C VAL A 264 7.59 -6.62 3.15
N ASN A 265 6.62 -7.53 3.07
CA ASN A 265 6.36 -8.30 1.85
C ASN A 265 6.14 -7.40 0.63
N THR A 266 5.38 -6.31 0.81
CA THR A 266 5.12 -5.35 -0.26
C THR A 266 6.38 -4.58 -0.63
N ILE A 267 7.14 -4.11 0.37
CA ILE A 267 8.37 -3.35 0.17
C ILE A 267 9.44 -4.17 -0.55
N GLU A 268 9.64 -5.43 -0.16
CA GLU A 268 10.62 -6.31 -0.80
C GLU A 268 10.23 -6.68 -2.23
N ASP A 269 8.95 -6.95 -2.50
CA ASP A 269 8.50 -7.19 -3.87
C ASP A 269 8.80 -5.99 -4.77
N ILE A 270 8.47 -4.78 -4.32
CA ILE A 270 8.71 -3.56 -5.09
C ILE A 270 10.21 -3.32 -5.26
N ASN A 271 11.01 -3.37 -4.18
CA ASN A 271 12.45 -3.16 -4.26
C ASN A 271 13.11 -4.17 -5.21
N SER A 272 12.73 -5.45 -5.15
CA SER A 272 13.26 -6.49 -6.03
C SER A 272 12.87 -6.28 -7.50
N ARG A 273 11.65 -5.79 -7.78
CA ARG A 273 11.17 -5.56 -9.14
C ARG A 273 11.82 -4.36 -9.82
N PHE A 274 12.22 -3.36 -9.05
CA PHE A 274 12.82 -2.12 -9.56
C PHE A 274 14.32 -2.00 -9.25
N ASP A 275 14.94 -3.07 -8.73
CA ASP A 275 16.36 -3.14 -8.39
C ASP A 275 16.85 -2.03 -7.45
N ILE A 276 16.00 -1.69 -6.47
CA ILE A 276 16.30 -0.63 -5.50
C ILE A 276 17.40 -1.11 -4.54
N ASN A 277 18.48 -0.34 -4.44
CA ASN A 277 19.68 -0.71 -3.68
C ASN A 277 20.30 0.50 -2.96
N SER A 278 21.43 0.30 -2.27
CA SER A 278 22.06 1.32 -1.43
C SER A 278 22.61 2.53 -2.19
N ALA A 279 22.77 2.45 -3.51
CA ALA A 279 23.16 3.59 -4.35
C ALA A 279 21.98 4.54 -4.63
N ASP A 280 20.74 4.12 -4.35
CA ASP A 280 19.56 4.90 -4.65
C ASP A 280 19.30 6.04 -3.66
N ARG A 281 18.52 7.01 -4.14
CA ARG A 281 18.02 8.14 -3.37
C ARG A 281 16.53 8.29 -3.64
N MET A 282 15.74 7.99 -2.63
CA MET A 282 14.28 8.00 -2.72
C MET A 282 13.73 9.35 -2.30
N PHE A 283 12.88 9.95 -3.14
CA PHE A 283 12.22 11.19 -2.80
C PHE A 283 10.92 10.93 -2.02
N GLY A 284 10.96 11.20 -0.71
CA GLY A 284 9.84 10.96 0.19
C GLY A 284 8.79 12.06 0.13
N LEU A 285 8.01 12.09 -0.96
CA LEU A 285 7.02 13.12 -1.22
C LEU A 285 5.68 12.86 -0.51
N ALA A 286 5.31 11.59 -0.31
CA ALA A 286 4.01 11.24 0.23
C ALA A 286 3.86 11.74 1.67
N ASN A 287 2.67 12.24 1.99
CA ASN A 287 2.34 12.65 3.35
C ASN A 287 2.26 11.42 4.26
N LEU A 288 2.76 11.53 5.50
CA LEU A 288 2.86 10.39 6.43
C LEU A 288 1.49 9.74 6.73
N ALA A 289 0.39 10.52 6.65
CA ALA A 289 -0.97 10.02 6.81
C ALA A 289 -1.51 9.24 5.59
N PHE A 290 -0.69 9.02 4.56
CA PHE A 290 -1.00 8.20 3.40
C PHE A 290 -0.03 7.01 3.32
N ASP A 291 -0.55 5.86 2.89
CA ASP A 291 0.19 4.60 2.82
C ASP A 291 1.37 4.61 1.83
N LEU A 292 1.34 5.44 0.79
CA LEU A 292 2.51 5.66 -0.08
C LEU A 292 3.77 6.07 0.71
N SER A 293 3.62 6.78 1.83
CA SER A 293 4.76 7.19 2.67
C SER A 293 5.49 6.01 3.32
N VAL A 294 4.80 4.88 3.50
CA VAL A 294 5.39 3.65 4.02
C VAL A 294 6.46 3.15 3.05
N TYR A 295 6.15 3.13 1.75
CA TYR A 295 7.14 2.75 0.74
C TYR A 295 8.24 3.80 0.62
N ASP A 296 7.92 5.10 0.65
CA ASP A 296 8.93 6.17 0.61
C ASP A 296 10.00 5.98 1.72
N ILE A 297 9.57 5.68 2.95
CA ILE A 297 10.47 5.56 4.09
C ILE A 297 11.19 4.20 4.07
N PHE A 298 10.40 3.12 4.05
CA PHE A 298 10.94 1.79 4.28
C PHE A 298 11.44 1.13 3.00
N GLY A 299 11.00 1.55 1.81
CA GLY A 299 11.63 1.17 0.55
C GLY A 299 13.10 1.61 0.52
N ALA A 300 13.36 2.86 0.93
CA ALA A 300 14.71 3.39 1.04
C ALA A 300 15.55 2.63 2.10
N PHE A 301 15.08 2.59 3.35
CA PHE A 301 15.85 1.99 4.43
C PHE A 301 16.02 0.47 4.30
N ASN A 302 15.06 -0.23 3.70
CA ASN A 302 15.19 -1.66 3.44
C ASN A 302 16.23 -1.98 2.37
N ALA A 303 16.51 -1.04 1.46
CA ALA A 303 17.56 -1.14 0.44
C ALA A 303 18.92 -0.58 0.91
N GLY A 304 18.97 0.06 2.08
CA GLY A 304 20.13 0.84 2.53
C GLY A 304 20.35 2.14 1.75
N ALA A 305 19.33 2.59 1.01
CA ALA A 305 19.32 3.83 0.24
C ALA A 305 19.14 5.07 1.13
N ALA A 306 19.32 6.26 0.57
CA ALA A 306 19.02 7.51 1.26
C ALA A 306 17.56 7.96 1.00
N LEU A 307 16.89 8.45 2.05
CA LEU A 307 15.61 9.16 1.95
C LEU A 307 15.86 10.66 1.81
N VAL A 308 15.25 11.30 0.83
CA VAL A 308 15.32 12.76 0.61
C VAL A 308 13.94 13.34 0.81
N LEU A 309 13.79 14.27 1.75
CA LEU A 309 12.52 14.94 2.04
C LEU A 309 12.52 16.36 1.49
N PRO A 310 11.42 16.81 0.85
CA PRO A 310 11.24 18.22 0.53
C PRO A 310 11.13 19.06 1.80
N ASP A 311 11.41 20.36 1.67
CA ASP A 311 11.11 21.35 2.71
C ASP A 311 9.60 21.32 3.03
N PRO A 312 9.21 21.30 4.32
CA PRO A 312 7.82 21.21 4.72
C PRO A 312 6.94 22.34 4.13
N GLU A 313 7.49 23.52 3.88
CA GLU A 313 6.76 24.66 3.29
C GLU A 313 6.63 24.56 1.77
N LYS A 314 7.50 23.78 1.11
CA LYS A 314 7.56 23.62 -0.36
C LYS A 314 7.10 22.24 -0.83
N GLN A 315 6.38 21.51 0.01
CA GLN A 315 5.90 20.15 -0.29
C GLN A 315 5.03 20.05 -1.54
N LYS A 316 4.39 21.15 -1.97
CA LYS A 316 3.50 21.21 -3.15
C LYS A 316 4.06 22.07 -4.29
N ASP A 317 5.35 22.39 -4.26
CA ASP A 317 6.01 23.22 -5.26
C ASP A 317 6.82 22.35 -6.25
N PRO A 318 6.35 22.17 -7.50
CA PRO A 318 7.03 21.35 -8.47
C PRO A 318 8.37 21.93 -8.95
N TYR A 319 8.57 23.26 -8.91
CA TYR A 319 9.88 23.85 -9.24
C TYR A 319 10.92 23.47 -8.19
N TYR A 320 10.54 23.56 -6.92
CA TYR A 320 11.38 23.12 -5.81
C TYR A 320 11.70 21.62 -5.89
N TRP A 321 10.75 20.79 -6.32
CA TRP A 321 11.02 19.36 -6.53
C TRP A 321 12.10 19.13 -7.60
N VAL A 322 12.06 19.84 -8.72
CA VAL A 322 13.10 19.71 -9.77
C VAL A 322 14.48 20.11 -9.25
N GLU A 323 14.56 21.24 -8.53
CA GLU A 323 15.81 21.66 -7.89
C GLU A 323 16.32 20.61 -6.91
N THR A 324 15.43 20.02 -6.12
CA THR A 324 15.77 18.98 -5.13
C THR A 324 16.24 17.69 -5.80
N ILE A 325 15.59 17.28 -6.89
CA ILE A 325 15.98 16.11 -7.70
C ILE A 325 17.38 16.30 -8.27
N LYS A 326 17.66 17.44 -8.91
CA LYS A 326 18.98 17.74 -9.48
C LYS A 326 20.04 17.83 -8.40
N LYS A 327 19.79 18.58 -7.33
CA LYS A 327 20.77 18.82 -6.24
C LYS A 327 21.17 17.54 -5.51
N ASN A 328 20.21 16.65 -5.27
CA ASN A 328 20.43 15.46 -4.45
C ASN A 328 20.56 14.19 -5.27
N GLU A 329 20.58 14.27 -6.61
CA GLU A 329 20.67 13.12 -7.52
C GLU A 329 19.63 12.04 -7.19
N ILE A 330 18.37 12.45 -7.06
CA ILE A 330 17.26 11.54 -6.77
C ILE A 330 17.12 10.52 -7.90
N THR A 331 17.11 9.22 -7.55
CA THR A 331 16.97 8.11 -8.50
C THR A 331 15.57 7.49 -8.48
N VAL A 332 14.86 7.60 -7.35
CA VAL A 332 13.53 6.98 -7.18
C VAL A 332 12.47 8.03 -6.85
N TRP A 333 11.46 8.11 -7.71
CA TRP A 333 10.27 8.94 -7.53
C TRP A 333 9.04 8.05 -7.35
N ASN A 334 8.27 8.31 -6.28
CA ASN A 334 7.00 7.64 -6.00
C ASN A 334 5.94 8.69 -5.65
N SER A 335 4.85 8.76 -6.41
CA SER A 335 3.81 9.77 -6.19
C SER A 335 2.46 9.34 -6.75
N VAL A 336 1.42 10.09 -6.38
CA VAL A 336 0.13 10.00 -7.07
C VAL A 336 0.22 10.60 -8.49
N PRO A 337 -0.68 10.23 -9.42
CA PRO A 337 -0.68 10.77 -10.78
C PRO A 337 -0.74 12.29 -10.86
N ALA A 338 -1.47 12.96 -9.96
CA ALA A 338 -1.58 14.41 -9.94
C ALA A 338 -0.23 15.11 -9.64
N GLN A 339 0.56 14.57 -8.70
CA GLN A 339 1.89 15.10 -8.38
C GLN A 339 2.87 14.85 -9.54
N MET A 340 2.78 13.69 -10.19
CA MET A 340 3.58 13.41 -11.40
C MET A 340 3.23 14.38 -12.53
N GLN A 341 1.95 14.71 -12.72
CA GLN A 341 1.51 15.70 -13.70
C GLN A 341 2.07 17.10 -13.40
N MET A 342 2.08 17.50 -12.12
CA MET A 342 2.71 18.76 -11.69
C MET A 342 4.22 18.79 -11.95
N LEU A 343 4.92 17.68 -11.73
CA LEU A 343 6.35 17.60 -11.99
C LEU A 343 6.66 17.69 -13.50
N VAL A 344 5.95 16.90 -14.32
CA VAL A 344 6.16 16.88 -15.77
C VAL A 344 5.86 18.24 -16.41
N SER A 345 4.88 18.99 -15.88
CA SER A 345 4.53 20.30 -16.43
C SER A 345 5.63 21.35 -16.27
N VAL A 346 6.59 21.17 -15.34
CA VAL A 346 7.70 22.11 -15.13
C VAL A 346 9.03 21.61 -15.70
N ILE A 347 9.27 20.29 -15.74
CA ILE A 347 10.53 19.72 -16.28
C ILE A 347 10.70 20.06 -17.77
N VAL A 348 9.62 20.14 -18.54
CA VAL A 348 9.65 20.47 -19.98
C VAL A 348 10.23 21.87 -20.26
N PHE A 349 10.26 22.75 -19.25
CA PHE A 349 10.71 24.14 -19.39
C PHE A 349 12.08 24.42 -18.77
N ILE A 350 12.72 23.43 -18.16
CA ILE A 350 14.04 23.58 -17.53
C ILE A 350 15.05 22.81 -18.40
N PRO A 351 15.97 23.48 -19.12
CA PRO A 351 17.02 22.76 -19.84
C PRO A 351 17.77 21.86 -18.85
N MET A 352 17.93 20.58 -19.23
CA MET A 352 18.56 19.56 -18.39
C MET A 352 19.99 19.96 -18.04
#